data_AF-A0A3R5ZNA5-F1
#
_entry.id   AF-A0A3R5ZNA5-F1
#
_cell.length_a   1.000
_cell.length_b   1.000
_cell.length_c   1.000
_cell.angle_alpha   90.00
_cell.angle_beta   90.00
_cell.angle_gamma   90.00
#
_symmetry.space_group_name_H-M   'P 1'
#
loop_
_entity.id
_entity.type
_entity.pdbx_description
1 polymer ?
#
loop_
_entity_poly.entity_id
_entity_poly.type
_entity_poly.pdbx_seq_one_letter_code
_entity_poly.pdbx_strand_id
1 'polypeptide(L)'
;MMRKFIAAILFSIFYSFSGYAFFEKDIRVLTMQNGLADNTVLCIHKDMDGFMWFGTDNGLSRYDGKNIKNFGSDGLYMKVSSIHETGNNLLWLNVSGQLFCFDRRMEHFVSINENGKFTGVQDELCLFYLGNMLKRRDNILNQH
;
A
#
# COMPACT_ATOMS: atom_id res chain seq x y z
N MET A 1 9.24 56.78 -27.56
CA MET A 1 10.42 56.13 -26.96
C MET A 1 10.07 55.33 -25.69
N MET A 2 9.24 55.86 -24.78
CA MET A 2 8.88 55.21 -23.50
C MET A 2 8.10 53.87 -23.58
N ARG A 3 7.18 53.67 -24.55
CA ARG A 3 6.39 52.40 -24.67
C ARG A 3 7.27 51.16 -24.91
N LYS A 4 8.38 51.29 -25.63
CA LYS A 4 9.30 50.18 -25.92
C LYS A 4 10.12 49.77 -24.68
N PHE A 5 10.40 50.74 -23.80
CA PHE A 5 11.11 50.52 -22.54
C PHE A 5 10.26 49.73 -21.53
N ILE A 6 8.97 50.10 -21.43
CA ILE A 6 7.99 49.40 -20.58
C ILE A 6 7.81 47.95 -21.06
N ALA A 7 7.71 47.72 -22.36
CA ALA A 7 7.58 46.38 -22.92
C ALA A 7 8.81 45.49 -22.63
N ALA A 8 10.02 46.04 -22.66
CA ALA A 8 11.25 45.30 -22.35
C ALA A 8 11.33 44.90 -20.87
N ILE A 9 10.92 45.80 -19.96
CA ILE A 9 10.86 45.51 -18.53
C ILE A 9 9.84 44.39 -18.25
N LEU A 10 8.64 44.47 -18.84
CA LEU A 10 7.61 43.43 -18.69
C LEU A 10 8.07 42.08 -19.25
N PHE A 11 8.77 42.07 -20.37
CA PHE A 11 9.34 40.85 -20.95
C PHE A 11 10.43 40.23 -20.08
N SER A 12 11.29 41.06 -19.46
CA SER A 12 12.31 40.59 -18.52
C SER A 12 11.72 40.03 -17.23
N ILE A 13 10.66 40.64 -16.70
CA ILE A 13 9.93 40.13 -15.52
C ILE A 13 9.25 38.81 -15.86
N PHE A 14 8.67 38.68 -17.07
CA PHE A 14 8.04 37.44 -17.53
C PHE A 14 9.05 36.29 -17.69
N TYR A 15 10.25 36.58 -18.22
CA TYR A 15 11.35 35.61 -18.32
C TYR A 15 11.90 35.21 -16.95
N SER A 16 12.05 36.16 -16.02
CA SER A 16 12.47 35.87 -14.64
C SER A 16 11.43 35.07 -13.85
N PHE A 17 10.14 35.20 -14.19
CA PHE A 17 9.06 34.45 -13.51
C PHE A 17 8.96 32.98 -13.97
N SER A 18 9.44 32.65 -15.19
CA SER A 18 9.43 31.27 -15.69
C SER A 18 10.43 30.32 -15.00
N GLY A 19 11.26 30.83 -14.06
CA GLY A 19 12.43 30.11 -13.52
C GLY A 19 12.32 29.56 -12.11
N TYR A 20 11.25 29.82 -11.35
CA TYR A 20 11.17 29.40 -9.94
C TYR A 20 10.06 28.39 -9.70
N ALA A 21 10.25 27.16 -10.17
CA ALA A 21 9.56 26.02 -9.58
C ALA A 21 10.26 25.69 -8.26
N PHE A 22 9.93 26.42 -7.19
CA PHE A 22 10.32 26.04 -5.84
C PHE A 22 9.49 24.81 -5.45
N PHE A 23 10.05 23.62 -5.67
CA PHE A 23 9.54 22.39 -5.07
C PHE A 23 9.91 22.43 -3.58
N GLU A 24 9.11 23.13 -2.77
CA GLU A 24 9.11 22.88 -1.34
C GLU A 24 8.57 21.46 -1.17
N LYS A 25 9.47 20.51 -0.96
CA LYS A 25 9.09 19.12 -0.75
C LYS A 25 8.48 19.02 0.65
N ASP A 26 7.18 19.27 0.75
CA ASP A 26 6.42 19.05 1.97
C ASP A 26 6.52 17.58 2.39
N ILE A 27 7.30 17.32 3.44
CA ILE A 27 7.39 15.98 4.04
C ILE A 27 6.24 15.86 5.04
N ARG A 28 5.31 14.95 4.76
CA ARG A 28 4.27 14.56 5.72
C ARG A 28 4.71 13.31 6.47
N VAL A 29 4.71 13.40 7.80
CA VAL A 29 4.97 12.26 8.68
C VAL A 29 3.63 11.63 9.05
N LEU A 30 3.51 10.32 8.83
CA LEU A 30 2.33 9.54 9.19
C LEU A 30 2.71 8.57 10.31
N THR A 31 2.08 8.73 11.46
CA THR A 31 2.27 7.88 12.66
C THR A 31 0.92 7.36 13.14
N MET A 32 0.89 6.57 14.20
CA MET A 32 -0.34 6.18 14.90
C MET A 32 -1.16 7.40 15.34
N GLN A 33 -0.52 8.50 15.73
CA GLN A 33 -1.21 9.75 16.08
C GLN A 33 -1.94 10.38 14.88
N ASN A 34 -1.50 10.06 13.66
CA ASN A 34 -2.13 10.48 12.42
C ASN A 34 -3.11 9.43 11.86
N GLY A 35 -3.30 8.31 12.56
CA GLY A 35 -4.25 7.25 12.21
C GLY A 35 -3.64 5.99 11.62
N LEU A 36 -2.32 5.85 11.54
CA LEU A 36 -1.68 4.59 11.11
C LEU A 36 -1.96 3.45 12.11
N ALA A 37 -2.08 2.20 11.66
CA ALA A 37 -2.41 1.07 12.54
C ALA A 37 -1.29 0.75 13.54
N ASP A 38 -0.03 0.90 13.14
CA ASP A 38 1.15 0.82 14.02
C ASP A 38 2.26 1.71 13.44
N ASN A 39 3.16 2.22 14.29
CA ASN A 39 4.32 3.01 13.83
C ASN A 39 5.37 2.15 13.10
N THR A 40 5.35 0.84 13.34
CA THR A 40 6.25 -0.12 12.71
C THR A 40 5.66 -0.58 11.38
N VAL A 41 6.10 0.04 10.29
CA VAL A 41 5.73 -0.35 8.92
C VAL A 41 6.69 -1.42 8.40
N LEU A 42 6.15 -2.56 7.98
CA LEU A 42 6.91 -3.71 7.50
C LEU A 42 6.90 -3.81 5.97
N CYS A 43 5.83 -3.36 5.32
CA CYS A 43 5.75 -3.31 3.86
C CYS A 43 4.85 -2.17 3.38
N ILE A 44 5.08 -1.74 2.14
CA ILE A 44 4.33 -0.67 1.47
C ILE A 44 3.95 -1.15 0.08
N HIS A 45 2.70 -0.94 -0.32
CA HIS A 45 2.22 -1.23 -1.68
C HIS A 45 1.36 -0.07 -2.18
N LYS A 46 1.57 0.36 -3.43
CA LYS A 46 0.66 1.30 -4.10
C LYS A 46 -0.24 0.49 -5.01
N ASP A 47 -1.54 0.59 -4.81
CA ASP A 47 -2.49 -0.15 -5.65
C ASP A 47 -2.75 0.53 -7.00
N MET A 48 -3.45 -0.19 -7.89
CA MET A 48 -3.79 0.31 -9.23
C MET A 48 -4.69 1.54 -9.22
N ASP A 49 -5.47 1.75 -8.15
CA ASP A 49 -6.34 2.91 -7.97
C ASP A 49 -5.59 4.13 -7.39
N GLY A 50 -4.32 3.93 -7.02
CA GLY A 50 -3.43 4.95 -6.49
C GLY A 50 -3.43 5.10 -4.98
N PHE A 51 -4.17 4.26 -4.23
CA PHE A 51 -4.10 4.22 -2.78
C PHE A 51 -2.78 3.62 -2.31
N MET A 52 -2.27 4.15 -1.20
CA MET A 52 -1.10 3.59 -0.53
C MET A 52 -1.55 2.64 0.57
N TRP A 53 -1.00 1.44 0.59
CA TRP A 53 -1.22 0.42 1.60
C TRP A 53 0.04 0.22 2.41
N PHE A 54 -0.11 0.18 3.73
CA PHE A 54 0.95 -0.04 4.69
C PHE A 54 0.63 -1.30 5.50
N GLY A 55 1.45 -2.33 5.33
CA GLY A 55 1.43 -3.48 6.23
C GLY A 55 2.25 -3.12 7.45
N THR A 56 1.60 -3.09 8.60
CA THR A 56 2.21 -2.70 9.86
C THR A 56 2.34 -3.91 10.78
N ASP A 57 3.00 -3.69 11.91
CA ASP A 57 3.14 -4.71 12.95
C ASP A 57 1.81 -5.08 13.60
N ASN A 58 0.78 -4.22 13.50
CA ASN A 58 -0.54 -4.43 14.10
C ASN A 58 -1.71 -4.13 13.14
N GLY A 59 -1.56 -4.45 11.86
CA GLY A 59 -2.66 -4.44 10.89
C GLY A 59 -2.27 -3.89 9.53
N LEU A 60 -3.31 -3.56 8.75
CA LEU A 60 -3.19 -3.00 7.42
C LEU A 60 -3.79 -1.59 7.40
N SER A 61 -3.05 -0.60 6.93
CA SER A 61 -3.54 0.77 6.76
C SER A 61 -3.63 1.13 5.28
N ARG A 62 -4.74 1.75 4.86
CA ARG A 62 -4.91 2.36 3.54
C ARG A 62 -4.90 3.89 3.67
N TYR A 63 -4.20 4.57 2.78
CA TYR A 63 -4.11 6.02 2.72
C TYR A 63 -4.49 6.54 1.34
N ASP A 64 -5.39 7.53 1.31
CA ASP A 64 -5.92 8.15 0.09
C ASP A 64 -5.21 9.47 -0.31
N GLY A 65 -4.15 9.85 0.41
CA GLY A 65 -3.51 11.17 0.27
C GLY A 65 -3.98 12.21 1.29
N LYS A 66 -5.02 11.90 2.07
CA LYS A 66 -5.60 12.75 3.11
C LYS A 66 -5.98 12.00 4.39
N ASN A 67 -6.63 10.86 4.26
CA ASN A 67 -7.19 10.06 5.36
C ASN A 67 -6.57 8.67 5.39
N ILE A 68 -6.42 8.11 6.59
CA ILE A 68 -6.00 6.73 6.82
C ILE A 68 -7.20 5.91 7.30
N LYS A 69 -7.37 4.72 6.74
CA LYS A 69 -8.32 3.71 7.21
C LYS A 69 -7.57 2.44 7.59
N ASN A 70 -7.83 1.92 8.78
CA ASN A 70 -7.18 0.72 9.29
C ASN A 70 -8.08 -0.50 9.18
N PHE A 71 -7.46 -1.63 8.89
CA PHE A 71 -8.07 -2.94 8.79
C PHE A 71 -7.27 -3.90 9.65
N GLY A 72 -7.93 -4.44 10.66
CA GLY A 72 -7.40 -5.45 11.57
C GLY A 72 -8.53 -6.34 12.04
N SER A 73 -8.22 -7.31 12.88
CA SER A 73 -9.21 -8.15 13.54
C SER A 73 -9.32 -7.71 14.99
N ASP A 74 -10.54 -7.53 15.46
CA ASP A 74 -10.82 -7.12 16.83
C ASP A 74 -10.13 -8.08 17.81
N GLY A 75 -9.19 -7.56 18.60
CA GLY A 75 -8.47 -8.30 19.63
C GLY A 75 -7.38 -9.26 19.14
N LEU A 76 -7.05 -9.30 17.84
CA LEU A 76 -5.98 -10.15 17.30
C LEU A 76 -4.85 -9.30 16.72
N TYR A 77 -3.63 -9.59 17.15
CA TYR A 77 -2.42 -8.97 16.62
C TYR A 77 -2.14 -9.46 15.20
N MET A 78 -2.11 -8.53 14.25
CA MET A 78 -2.00 -8.82 12.81
C MET A 78 -0.74 -8.21 12.20
N LYS A 79 0.39 -8.93 12.29
CA LYS A 79 1.65 -8.49 11.70
C LYS A 79 1.65 -8.71 10.18
N VAL A 80 1.38 -7.66 9.41
CA VAL A 80 1.32 -7.72 7.93
C VAL A 80 2.71 -7.46 7.35
N SER A 81 3.37 -8.54 6.92
CA SER A 81 4.77 -8.52 6.47
C SER A 81 4.97 -8.35 4.96
N SER A 82 3.96 -8.68 4.16
CA SER A 82 3.97 -8.42 2.72
C SER A 82 2.55 -8.23 2.17
N ILE A 83 2.45 -7.43 1.12
CA ILE A 83 1.22 -7.15 0.38
C ILE A 83 1.49 -7.43 -1.10
N HIS A 84 0.62 -8.23 -1.72
CA HIS A 84 0.65 -8.49 -3.15
C HIS A 84 -0.74 -8.27 -3.74
N GLU A 85 -0.88 -7.25 -4.59
CA GLU A 85 -2.12 -7.00 -5.31
C GLU A 85 -2.28 -7.97 -6.48
N THR A 86 -3.54 -8.35 -6.70
CA THR A 86 -3.97 -9.12 -7.88
C THR A 86 -4.99 -8.31 -8.68
N GLY A 87 -5.18 -8.68 -9.95
CA GLY A 87 -6.04 -7.97 -10.89
C GLY A 87 -7.54 -7.93 -10.52
N ASN A 88 -7.97 -8.63 -9.46
CA ASN A 88 -9.37 -8.79 -9.07
C ASN A 88 -9.76 -7.95 -7.84
N ASN A 89 -9.09 -6.82 -7.59
CA ASN A 89 -9.26 -5.99 -6.37
C ASN A 89 -8.87 -6.69 -5.07
N LEU A 90 -8.11 -7.78 -5.14
CA LEU A 90 -7.69 -8.52 -3.94
C LEU A 90 -6.24 -8.20 -3.61
N LEU A 91 -6.00 -8.05 -2.31
CA LEU A 91 -4.66 -8.07 -1.72
C LEU A 91 -4.43 -9.42 -1.06
N TRP A 92 -3.30 -10.03 -1.40
CA TRP A 92 -2.75 -11.15 -0.68
C TRP A 92 -1.78 -10.64 0.36
N LEU A 93 -1.99 -11.07 1.59
CA LEU A 93 -1.31 -10.56 2.76
C LEU A 93 -0.59 -11.71 3.44
N ASN A 94 0.69 -11.55 3.74
CA ASN A 94 1.37 -12.43 4.68
C ASN A 94 1.23 -11.87 6.08
N VAL A 95 0.35 -12.48 6.88
CA VAL A 95 0.05 -12.08 8.25
C VAL A 95 0.60 -13.13 9.21
N SER A 96 1.63 -12.77 9.98
CA SER A 96 2.27 -13.67 10.96
C SER A 96 2.64 -15.06 10.38
N GLY A 97 3.06 -15.11 9.11
CA GLY A 97 3.44 -16.35 8.41
C GLY A 97 2.28 -17.11 7.76
N GLN A 98 1.05 -16.59 7.86
CA GLN A 98 -0.14 -17.16 7.24
C GLN A 98 -0.62 -16.28 6.08
N LEU A 99 -1.27 -16.89 5.09
CA LEU A 99 -1.77 -16.18 3.92
C LEU A 99 -3.21 -15.75 4.17
N PHE A 100 -3.47 -14.46 4.05
CA PHE A 100 -4.79 -13.86 4.11
C PHE A 100 -5.13 -13.20 2.78
N CYS A 101 -6.42 -13.11 2.48
CA CYS A 101 -6.93 -12.39 1.34
C CYS A 101 -7.82 -11.24 1.82
N PHE A 102 -7.64 -10.06 1.24
CA PHE A 102 -8.42 -8.87 1.55
C PHE A 102 -9.02 -8.29 0.27
N ASP A 103 -10.35 -8.16 0.23
CA ASP A 103 -11.05 -7.51 -0.88
C ASP A 103 -11.01 -5.99 -0.67
N ARG A 104 -10.28 -5.28 -1.54
CA ARG A 104 -10.12 -3.81 -1.46
C ARG A 104 -11.43 -3.07 -1.77
N ARG A 105 -12.29 -3.65 -2.58
CA ARG A 105 -13.56 -3.04 -3.02
C ARG A 105 -14.63 -3.18 -1.95
N MET A 106 -14.73 -4.37 -1.35
CA MET A 106 -15.68 -4.65 -0.28
C MET A 106 -15.11 -4.40 1.12
N GLU A 107 -13.82 -4.07 1.22
CA GLU A 107 -13.11 -3.70 2.45
C GLU A 107 -13.20 -4.72 3.59
N HIS A 108 -13.09 -6.02 3.27
CA HIS A 108 -13.11 -7.09 4.26
C HIS A 108 -12.15 -8.23 3.92
N PHE A 109 -11.77 -9.00 4.94
CA PHE A 109 -10.99 -10.23 4.77
C PHE A 109 -11.88 -11.35 4.22
N VAL A 110 -11.41 -11.99 3.16
CA VAL A 110 -12.10 -13.10 2.50
C VAL A 110 -11.64 -14.42 3.11
N SER A 111 -12.57 -15.30 3.47
CA SER A 111 -12.25 -16.64 3.98
C SER A 111 -11.61 -17.51 2.90
N ILE A 112 -10.58 -18.26 3.29
CA ILE A 112 -9.89 -19.22 2.42
C ILE A 112 -10.27 -20.62 2.90
N ASN A 113 -10.93 -21.41 2.05
CA ASN A 113 -11.32 -22.79 2.40
C ASN A 113 -10.15 -23.77 2.24
N GLU A 114 -10.15 -24.83 3.07
CA GLU A 114 -9.06 -25.81 3.25
C GLU A 114 -8.55 -26.51 1.98
N ASN A 115 -9.36 -26.54 0.90
CA ASN A 115 -8.97 -27.15 -0.37
C ASN A 115 -8.15 -26.21 -1.28
N GLY A 116 -7.79 -25.01 -0.81
CA GLY A 116 -7.13 -23.98 -1.65
C GLY A 116 -7.99 -23.49 -2.81
N LYS A 117 -9.27 -23.92 -2.88
CA LYS A 117 -10.25 -23.40 -3.82
C LYS A 117 -10.86 -22.14 -3.23
N PHE A 118 -10.34 -21.01 -3.68
CA PHE A 118 -10.96 -19.71 -3.52
C PHE A 118 -12.31 -19.75 -4.22
N THR A 119 -13.37 -19.38 -3.52
CA THR A 119 -14.66 -19.12 -4.14
C THR A 119 -14.50 -17.90 -5.06
N GLY A 120 -14.18 -18.13 -6.34
CA GLY A 120 -14.24 -17.11 -7.39
C GLY A 120 -12.92 -16.50 -7.88
N VAL A 121 -11.74 -16.99 -7.47
CA VAL A 121 -10.45 -16.40 -7.87
C VAL A 121 -9.57 -17.45 -8.55
N GLN A 122 -9.52 -17.43 -9.88
CA GLN A 122 -8.58 -18.22 -10.70
C GLN A 122 -7.27 -17.43 -10.88
N ASP A 123 -6.48 -17.26 -9.83
CA ASP A 123 -5.20 -16.55 -9.95
C ASP A 123 -4.01 -17.49 -9.78
N GLU A 124 -3.20 -17.64 -10.84
CA GLU A 124 -2.02 -18.51 -10.85
C GLU A 124 -0.93 -18.02 -9.88
N LEU A 125 -0.86 -16.71 -9.63
CA LEU A 125 0.04 -16.14 -8.61
C LEU A 125 -0.28 -16.71 -7.24
N CYS A 126 -1.55 -16.93 -6.93
CA CYS A 126 -1.95 -17.54 -5.67
C CYS A 126 -1.36 -18.94 -5.50
N LEU A 127 -1.49 -19.81 -6.52
CA LEU A 127 -0.95 -21.17 -6.48
C LEU A 127 0.57 -21.18 -6.30
N PHE A 128 1.27 -20.21 -6.90
CA PHE A 128 2.71 -20.03 -6.71
C PHE A 128 3.07 -19.64 -5.26
N TYR A 129 2.37 -18.66 -4.68
CA TYR A 129 2.60 -18.23 -3.29
C TYR A 129 2.22 -19.32 -2.27
N LEU A 130 1.09 -20.01 -2.47
CA LEU A 130 0.69 -21.18 -1.67
C LEU A 130 1.71 -22.31 -1.80
N GLY A 131 2.18 -22.60 -3.02
CA GLY A 131 3.22 -23.59 -3.27
C GLY A 131 4.51 -23.29 -2.52
N ASN A 132 4.94 -22.03 -2.47
CA ASN A 132 6.12 -21.61 -1.71
C ASN A 132 5.88 -21.65 -0.19
N MET A 133 4.67 -21.30 0.28
CA MET A 133 4.30 -21.38 1.69
C MET A 133 4.27 -22.82 2.21
N LEU A 134 3.65 -23.75 1.46
CA LEU A 134 3.58 -25.16 1.83
C LEU A 134 4.97 -25.80 1.83
N LYS A 135 5.80 -25.54 0.80
CA LYS A 135 7.20 -25.99 0.77
C LYS A 135 8.01 -25.49 1.96
N ARG A 136 7.75 -24.25 2.41
CA ARG A 136 8.41 -23.68 3.59
C ARG A 136 7.93 -24.35 4.89
N ARG A 137 6.66 -24.73 4.98
CA ARG A 137 6.09 -25.49 6.10
C ARG A 137 6.66 -26.91 6.18
N ASP A 138 6.76 -27.61 5.05
CA ASP A 138 7.30 -28.98 5.00
C ASP A 138 8.79 -29.02 5.36
N ASN A 139 9.57 -28.01 4.96
CA ASN A 139 10.97 -27.89 5.38
C ASN A 139 11.16 -27.60 6.87
N ILE A 140 10.19 -26.98 7.55
CA ILE A 140 10.23 -26.75 9.00
C ILE A 140 9.83 -28.02 9.75
N LEU A 141 8.86 -28.79 9.24
CA LEU A 141 8.41 -30.03 9.86
C LEU A 141 9.40 -31.20 9.71
N ASN A 142 10.25 -31.18 8.67
CA ASN A 142 11.26 -32.21 8.40
C ASN A 142 12.64 -31.91 9.00
N GLN A 143 12.77 -30.89 9.86
CA GLN A 143 14.02 -30.54 10.57
C GLN A 143 14.06 -31.03 12.03
N HIS A 144 13.23 -32.02 12.38
CA HIS A 144 13.27 -32.72 13.66
C HIS A 144 13.42 -34.24 13.46
#